data_AF-T2GBL7-F1
#
_entry.id   AF-T2GBL7-F1
#
_cell.length_a   1.000
_cell.length_b   1.000
_cell.length_c   1.000
_cell.angle_alpha   90.00
_cell.angle_beta   90.00
_cell.angle_gamma   90.00
#
_symmetry.space_group_name_H-M   'P 1'
#
loop_
_entity.id
_entity.type
_entity.pdbx_description
1 polymer ?
#
loop_
_entity_poly.entity_id
_entity_poly.type
_entity_poly.pdbx_seq_one_letter_code
_entity_poly.pdbx_strand_id
1 'polypeptide(L)' 'MLLPEKDARFKYCPLLTTSDNKLKFCLGSQCMMFCWKHPEHRQEDDLGYCGMAEKPMGAM' A
#
# COMPACT_ATOMS: atom_id res chain seq x y z
N MET A 1 -1.56 7.64 3.81
CA MET A 1 -0.10 7.83 4.03
C MET A 1 0.61 7.85 2.68
N LEU A 2 1.32 8.93 2.39
CA LEU A 2 2.00 9.18 1.12
C LEU A 2 3.50 8.88 1.27
N LEU A 3 4.05 7.95 0.48
CA LEU A 3 5.45 7.54 0.56
C LEU A 3 5.94 6.93 -0.76
N PRO A 4 7.26 6.82 -0.98
CA PRO A 4 7.83 6.09 -2.11
C PRO A 4 7.34 4.64 -2.15
N GLU A 5 7.12 4.07 -3.34
CA GLU A 5 6.71 2.67 -3.46
C GLU A 5 7.73 1.72 -2.79
N LYS A 6 9.04 1.97 -2.99
CA LYS A 6 10.10 1.17 -2.37
C LYS A 6 9.92 1.08 -0.86
N ASP A 7 9.60 2.20 -0.20
CA ASP A 7 9.39 2.27 1.24
C ASP A 7 8.05 1.62 1.64
N ALA A 8 7.04 1.72 0.79
CA ALA A 8 5.74 1.07 1.02
C ALA A 8 5.87 -0.45 1.07
N ARG A 9 6.69 -1.03 0.18
CA ARG A 9 6.95 -2.47 0.12
C ARG A 9 7.64 -3.02 1.37
N PHE A 10 8.32 -2.20 2.17
CA PHE A 10 8.90 -2.63 3.45
C PHE A 10 7.92 -2.56 4.64
N LYS A 11 6.68 -2.14 4.42
CA LYS A 11 5.66 -2.06 5.48
C LYS A 11 4.72 -3.25 5.43
N TYR A 12 4.33 -3.74 6.60
CA TYR A 12 3.28 -4.74 6.72
C TYR A 12 1.93 -4.14 6.34
N CYS A 13 1.18 -4.87 5.51
CA CYS A 13 -0.16 -4.50 5.09
C CYS A 13 -1.20 -5.22 5.98
N PRO A 14 -2.02 -4.49 6.77
CA PRO A 14 -3.02 -5.10 7.64
C PRO A 14 -4.14 -5.83 6.87
N LEU A 15 -4.27 -5.56 5.56
CA LEU A 15 -5.27 -6.18 4.69
C LEU A 15 -4.77 -7.46 4.01
N LEU A 16 -3.46 -7.69 4.02
CA LEU A 16 -2.85 -8.87 3.42
C LEU A 16 -2.42 -9.82 4.54
N THR A 17 -3.41 -10.52 5.09
CA THR A 17 -3.20 -11.61 6.05
C THR A 17 -3.15 -12.96 5.34
N THR A 18 -2.28 -13.85 5.81
CA THR A 18 -2.34 -15.27 5.47
C THR A 18 -3.39 -15.97 6.33
N SER A 19 -3.75 -17.21 5.95
CA SER A 19 -4.59 -18.10 6.76
C SER A 19 -4.02 -18.38 8.16
N ASP A 20 -2.71 -18.20 8.34
CA ASP A 20 -1.99 -18.32 9.62
C ASP A 20 -1.97 -16.98 10.41
N ASN A 21 -2.78 -15.99 10.04
CA ASN A 21 -2.85 -14.65 10.63
C ASN A 21 -1.52 -13.86 10.57
N LYS A 22 -0.61 -14.22 9.67
CA LYS A 22 0.62 -13.44 9.45
C LYS A 22 0.37 -12.32 8.46
N LEU A 23 0.85 -11.13 8.80
CA LEU A 23 0.84 -9.98 7.91
C LEU A 23 1.90 -10.16 6.82
N LYS A 24 1.53 -9.84 5.58
CA LYS A 24 2.46 -9.73 4.45
C LYS A 24 2.89 -8.28 4.26
N PHE A 25 4.03 -8.12 3.59
CA PHE A 25 4.45 -6.81 3.10
C PHE A 25 3.48 -6.26 2.06
N CYS A 26 3.41 -4.93 1.97
CA CYS A 26 2.64 -4.23 0.95
C CYS A 26 3.14 -4.63 -0.45
N LEU A 27 2.21 -4.84 -1.38
CA LEU A 27 2.54 -5.17 -2.77
C LEU A 27 2.83 -3.94 -3.64
N GLY A 28 2.78 -2.73 -3.06
CA GLY A 28 3.01 -1.49 -3.80
C GLY A 28 2.10 -1.38 -5.02
N SER A 29 2.65 -1.04 -6.18
CA SER A 29 1.92 -0.90 -7.44
C SER A 29 1.32 -2.20 -7.99
N GLN A 30 1.68 -3.36 -7.45
CA GLN A 30 1.02 -4.64 -7.77
C GLN A 30 -0.30 -4.81 -6.99
N CYS A 31 -0.57 -3.96 -5.99
CA CYS A 31 -1.85 -3.93 -5.29
C CYS A 31 -2.85 -3.03 -6.03
N MET A 32 -4.06 -3.53 -6.29
CA MET A 32 -5.13 -2.72 -6.90
C MET A 32 -5.52 -1.49 -6.06
N MET A 33 -5.19 -1.48 -4.77
CA MET A 33 -5.51 -0.41 -3.83
C MET A 33 -4.40 0.65 -3.74
N PHE A 34 -3.28 0.48 -4.43
CA PHE A 34 -2.19 1.45 -4.44
C PHE A 34 -2.42 2.49 -5.53
N CYS A 35 -2.41 3.76 -5.14
CA CYS A 35 -2.61 4.89 -6.01
C CYS A 35 -1.33 5.74 -6.07
N TRP A 36 -0.89 6.07 -7.28
CA TRP A 36 0.21 7.01 -7.48
C TRP A 36 -0.26 8.44 -7.25
N LYS A 37 0.59 9.27 -6.64
CA LYS A 37 0.32 10.71 -6.52
C LYS A 37 0.34 11.39 -7.88
N HIS A 38 1.30 11.01 -8.71
CA HIS A 38 1.49 11.51 -10.07
C HIS A 38 1.36 10.31 -11.02
N PRO A 39 0.21 10.09 -11.67
CA PRO A 39 -0.04 8.86 -12.45
C PRO A 39 0.86 8.73 -13.68
N GLU A 40 1.47 9.83 -14.12
CA GLU A 40 2.49 9.93 -15.16
C GLU A 40 3.85 9.34 -14.73
N HIS A 41 4.15 9.30 -13.43
CA HIS A 41 5.40 8.78 -12.88
C HIS A 41 5.11 7.56 -11.97
N ARG A 42 5.54 6.38 -12.43
CA ARG A 42 5.27 5.09 -11.77
C ARG A 42 6.55 4.32 -11.50
N GLN A 43 7.54 4.97 -10.91
CA GLN A 43 8.82 4.37 -10.53
C GLN A 43 8.86 4.08 -9.03
N GLU A 44 9.79 3.25 -8.58
CA GLU A 44 9.87 2.81 -7.18
C GLU A 44 10.14 3.96 -6.19
N ASP A 45 10.78 5.02 -6.66
CA ASP A 45 11.05 6.25 -5.92
C ASP A 45 9.88 7.24 -5.92
N ASP A 46 8.88 7.04 -6.79
CA ASP A 46 7.73 7.93 -6.88
C ASP A 46 6.77 7.74 -5.70
N LEU A 47 6.10 8.84 -5.35
CA LEU A 47 5.17 8.88 -4.25
C LEU A 47 3.85 8.22 -4.64
N GLY A 48 3.40 7.30 -3.78
CA GLY A 48 2.06 6.72 -3.83
C GLY A 48 1.46 6.59 -2.43
N TYR A 49 0.21 6.17 -2.40
CA TYR A 49 -0.55 5.97 -1.18
C TYR A 49 -1.48 4.77 -1.35
N CYS A 50 -1.82 4.12 -0.24
CA CYS A 50 -2.83 3.06 -0.23
C CYS A 50 -4.21 3.70 -0.03
N GLY A 51 -5.11 3.54 -1.00
CA GLY A 51 -6.47 4.07 -0.96
C GLY A 51 -7.35 3.49 0.16
N MET A 52 -6.90 2.40 0.79
CA MET A 52 -7.54 1.80 1.96
C MET A 52 -6.86 2.15 3.28
N ALA A 53 -5.62 2.65 3.28
CA ALA A 53 -4.89 2.97 4.52
C ALA A 53 -5.37 4.27 5.18
N GLU A 54 -6.08 5.13 4.44
CA GLU A 54 -6.62 6.39 4.96
C GLU A 54 -8.04 6.24 5.51
N LYS A 55 -8.67 5.08 5.30
CA LYS A 55 -9.92 4.71 5.92
C LYS A 55 -9.62 3.76 7.07
N PRO A 56 -9.95 4.08 8.33
CA PRO A 56 -9.80 3.12 9.40
C PRO A 56 -10.62 1.87 9.03
N MET A 57 -9.96 0.71 9.06
CA MET A 57 -10.59 -0.61 8.96
C MET A 57 -11.58 -0.77 10.11
N GLY A 58 -12.79 -0.24 9.93
CA GLY A 58 -13.80 -0.08 10.97
C GLY A 58 -14.82 1.04 10.74
N ALA A 59 -14.66 1.91 9.73
CA ALA A 59 -15.75 2.77 9.28
C ALA A 59 -16.72 1.94 8.41
N MET A 60 -17.66 1.26 9.09
CA MET A 60 -18.92 0.80 8.50
C MET A 60 -19.82 2.01 8.22
#